data_AF-A0A4R9PZF8-F1
#
_entry.id   AF-A0A4R9PZF8-F1
#
_cell.length_a   1.000
_cell.length_b   1.000
_cell.length_c   1.000
_cell.angle_alpha   90.00
_cell.angle_beta   90.00
_cell.angle_gamma   90.00
#
_symmetry.space_group_name_H-M   'P 1'
#
loop_
_entity.id
_entity.type
_entity.pdbx_description
1 polymer ?
#
loop_
_entity_poly.entity_id
_entity_poly.type
_entity_poly.pdbx_seq_one_letter_code
_entity_poly.pdbx_strand_id
1 'polypeptide(L)'
;MSIRLKHDLWVIVADGEKALFLRNQGDTRYPNLQVVQEMEQENPATREQGTDKPGRYAEGPRSAIEETDWHRLGKERFADDIAERLYKLAHRGDFDEVVLIAPPQVLGEMRQKLHKEVCEKVKAQIPKTLTNHTIFEIEKLLQAA
;
A
#
# COMPACT_ATOMS: atom_id res chain seq x y z
N MET A 1 -0.75 20.48 6.93
CA MET A 1 -0.14 19.80 8.08
C MET A 1 1.24 19.34 7.65
N SER A 2 2.30 20.03 8.09
CA SER A 2 3.65 19.75 7.62
C SER A 2 4.26 18.53 8.29
N ILE A 3 4.65 17.56 7.46
CA ILE A 3 5.31 16.34 7.90
C ILE A 3 6.81 16.58 7.85
N ARG A 4 7.45 16.48 9.02
CA ARG A 4 8.91 16.51 9.10
C ARG A 4 9.45 15.16 8.67
N LEU A 5 9.96 15.08 7.44
CA LEU A 5 10.67 13.92 6.91
C LEU A 5 12.04 13.80 7.59
N LYS A 6 12.08 13.29 8.81
CA LYS A 6 13.35 13.05 9.53
C LYS A 6 14.17 11.97 8.80
N HIS A 7 15.47 11.96 9.05
CA HIS A 7 16.30 10.83 8.67
C HIS A 7 15.70 9.54 9.25
N ASP A 8 15.78 8.45 8.49
CA ASP A 8 15.22 7.14 8.82
C ASP A 8 13.71 7.07 9.00
N LEU A 9 12.95 8.15 8.71
CA LEU A 9 11.50 8.06 8.63
C LEU A 9 11.10 7.12 7.50
N TRP A 10 10.19 6.19 7.82
CA TRP A 10 9.57 5.35 6.81
C TRP A 10 8.29 5.99 6.27
N VAL A 11 8.09 5.87 4.96
CA VAL A 11 6.90 6.34 4.26
C VAL A 11 6.35 5.19 3.43
N ILE A 12 5.11 4.81 3.71
CA ILE A 12 4.41 3.75 2.98
C ILE A 12 3.38 4.40 2.08
N VAL A 13 3.48 4.13 0.78
CA VAL A 13 2.54 4.63 -0.22
C VAL A 13 1.82 3.45 -0.82
N ALA A 14 0.50 3.36 -0.67
CA ALA A 14 -0.29 2.23 -1.17
C ALA A 14 -1.61 2.65 -1.82
N ASP A 15 -2.13 1.86 -2.76
CA ASP A 15 -3.42 2.13 -3.44
C ASP A 15 -4.39 0.94 -3.48
N GLY A 16 -4.01 -0.18 -2.87
CA GLY A 16 -4.79 -1.43 -2.82
C GLY A 16 -4.34 -2.49 -3.82
N GLU A 17 -3.49 -2.13 -4.77
CA GLU A 17 -2.88 -3.06 -5.73
C GLU A 17 -1.35 -2.98 -5.70
N LYS A 18 -0.79 -1.82 -5.33
CA LYS A 18 0.64 -1.58 -5.20
C LYS A 18 0.96 -0.88 -3.89
N ALA A 19 2.14 -1.17 -3.34
CA ALA A 19 2.69 -0.51 -2.18
C ALA A 19 4.20 -0.27 -2.32
N LEU A 20 4.63 0.95 -2.05
CA LEU A 20 6.02 1.38 -1.99
C LEU A 20 6.42 1.61 -0.53
N PHE A 21 7.49 0.96 -0.10
CA PHE A 21 8.11 1.13 1.19
C PHE A 21 9.35 2.00 0.99
N LEU A 22 9.26 3.25 1.43
CA LEU A 22 10.30 4.25 1.26
C LEU A 22 10.96 4.53 2.62
N ARG A 23 12.27 4.76 2.61
CA ARG A 23 13.01 5.24 3.79
C ARG A 23 13.74 6.54 3.43
N ASN A 24 13.60 7.54 4.28
CA ASN A 24 14.36 8.77 4.11
C ASN A 24 15.83 8.56 4.51
N GLN A 25 16.74 8.55 3.53
CA GLN A 25 18.18 8.52 3.75
C GLN A 25 18.79 9.93 3.86
N GLY A 26 17.99 10.97 3.64
CA GLY A 26 18.38 12.38 3.78
C GLY A 26 18.02 12.93 5.15
N ASP A 27 17.81 14.25 5.23
CA ASP A 27 17.39 14.93 6.45
C ASP A 27 16.09 15.74 6.24
N THR A 28 15.64 16.47 7.26
CA THR A 28 14.40 17.26 7.17
C THR A 28 14.44 18.41 6.16
N ARG A 29 15.63 18.93 5.84
CA ARG A 29 15.86 20.03 4.91
C ARG A 29 16.08 19.51 3.49
N TYR A 30 16.78 18.40 3.37
CA TYR A 30 17.09 17.71 2.11
C TYR A 30 16.67 16.23 2.23
N PRO A 31 15.36 15.93 2.13
CA PRO A 31 14.90 14.55 2.13
C PRO A 31 15.43 13.81 0.89
N ASN A 32 15.60 12.51 1.07
CA ASN A 32 16.03 11.58 0.03
C ASN A 32 15.34 10.23 0.31
N LEU A 33 14.09 10.11 -0.11
CA LEU A 33 13.30 8.89 -0.06
C LEU A 33 13.91 7.87 -1.02
N GLN A 34 14.24 6.71 -0.47
CA GLN A 34 14.78 5.59 -1.23
C GLN A 34 13.81 4.42 -1.12
N VAL A 35 13.56 3.75 -2.24
CA VAL A 35 12.76 2.52 -2.25
C VAL A 35 13.53 1.43 -1.54
N VAL A 36 12.98 0.96 -0.42
CA VAL A 36 13.49 -0.22 0.30
C VAL A 36 12.84 -1.47 -0.27
N GLN A 37 11.56 -1.36 -0.62
CA GLN A 37 10.78 -2.48 -1.14
C GLN A 37 9.56 -1.98 -1.90
N GLU A 38 9.16 -2.79 -2.88
CA GLU A 38 7.90 -2.69 -3.58
C GLU A 38 7.09 -3.98 -3.38
N MET A 39 5.79 -3.83 -3.26
CA MET A 39 4.82 -4.92 -3.22
C MET A 39 3.75 -4.64 -4.26
N GLU A 40 3.37 -5.67 -4.99
CA GLU A 40 2.23 -5.64 -5.89
C GLU A 40 1.34 -6.82 -5.55
N GLN A 41 0.03 -6.64 -5.66
CA GLN A 41 -0.92 -7.72 -5.53
C GLN A 41 -0.70 -8.69 -6.69
N GLU A 42 -0.44 -9.95 -6.36
CA GLU A 42 -0.54 -11.02 -7.35
C GLU A 42 -2.00 -11.11 -7.80
N ASN A 43 -2.28 -10.55 -8.97
CA ASN A 43 -3.56 -10.73 -9.64
C ASN A 43 -3.39 -11.93 -10.58
N PRO A 44 -3.83 -13.15 -10.22
CA PRO A 44 -3.87 -14.24 -11.17
C PRO A 44 -4.87 -13.85 -12.26
N ALA A 45 -4.36 -13.23 -13.32
CA ALA A 45 -5.15 -12.91 -14.49
C ALA A 45 -5.77 -14.22 -14.97
N THR A 46 -7.11 -14.31 -14.91
CA THR A 46 -8.14 -15.08 -15.65
C THR A 46 -7.77 -16.34 -16.48
N ARG A 47 -6.51 -16.61 -16.84
CA ARG A 47 -6.02 -17.77 -17.59
C ARG A 47 -5.92 -19.06 -16.78
N GLU A 48 -5.72 -19.02 -15.46
CA GLU A 48 -5.60 -20.27 -14.67
C GLU A 48 -6.94 -20.86 -14.23
N GLN A 49 -8.05 -20.10 -14.31
CA GLN A 49 -9.39 -20.63 -14.03
C GLN A 49 -10.09 -21.24 -15.26
N GLY A 50 -9.42 -21.33 -16.40
CA GLY A 50 -10.01 -21.68 -17.70
C GLY A 50 -9.36 -22.84 -18.44
N THR A 51 -8.74 -23.81 -17.75
CA THR A 51 -8.12 -24.95 -18.42
C THR A 51 -8.72 -26.29 -18.00
N ASP A 52 -10.01 -26.47 -18.31
CA ASP A 52 -10.53 -27.78 -18.71
C ASP A 52 -11.51 -27.58 -19.89
N LYS A 53 -11.18 -28.19 -21.03
CA LYS A 53 -11.90 -28.09 -22.31
C LYS A 53 -13.23 -28.89 -22.29
N PRO A 54 -14.03 -28.90 -23.37
CA PRO A 54 -14.93 -27.86 -23.84
C PRO A 54 -16.39 -28.36 -23.77
N GLY A 55 -17.28 -27.63 -23.08
CA GLY A 55 -18.71 -27.94 -23.05
C GLY A 55 -19.50 -26.66 -23.20
N ARG A 56 -20.24 -26.53 -24.31
CA ARG A 56 -21.14 -25.42 -24.63
C ARG A 56 -21.97 -25.00 -23.40
N TYR A 57 -21.71 -23.85 -22.80
CA TYR A 57 -22.72 -23.09 -22.07
C TYR A 57 -22.49 -21.59 -22.23
N ALA A 58 -23.60 -20.89 -22.39
CA ALA A 58 -23.79 -19.52 -22.83
C ALA A 58 -22.77 -18.50 -22.28
N GLU A 59 -22.22 -17.69 -23.18
CA GLU A 59 -21.64 -16.39 -22.89
C GLU A 59 -22.78 -15.44 -22.47
N GLY A 60 -23.19 -15.54 -21.20
CA GLY A 60 -23.90 -14.46 -20.52
C GLY A 60 -22.88 -13.42 -20.04
N PRO A 61 -23.25 -12.12 -19.95
CA PRO A 61 -22.34 -11.10 -19.44
C PRO A 61 -21.96 -11.47 -18.01
N ARG A 62 -20.68 -11.84 -17.79
CA ARG A 62 -20.10 -11.91 -16.44
C ARG A 62 -20.37 -10.55 -15.80
N SER A 63 -21.22 -10.55 -14.79
CA SER A 63 -21.88 -9.34 -14.33
C SER A 63 -20.85 -8.44 -13.65
N ALA A 64 -20.83 -7.14 -13.97
CA ALA A 64 -19.94 -6.15 -13.37
C ALA A 64 -19.95 -6.15 -11.81
N ILE A 65 -20.99 -6.75 -11.22
CA ILE A 65 -21.14 -7.01 -9.78
C ILE A 65 -20.08 -8.01 -9.29
N GLU A 66 -19.89 -9.14 -9.98
CA GLU A 66 -18.90 -10.15 -9.58
C GLU A 66 -17.47 -9.59 -9.67
N GLU A 67 -17.16 -8.82 -10.73
CA GLU A 67 -15.86 -8.17 -10.91
C GLU A 67 -15.55 -7.16 -9.79
N THR A 68 -16.55 -6.42 -9.33
CA THR A 68 -16.42 -5.47 -8.21
C THR A 68 -16.09 -6.18 -6.89
N ASP A 69 -16.73 -7.33 -6.64
CA ASP A 69 -16.48 -8.13 -5.43
C ASP A 69 -15.07 -8.73 -5.41
N TRP A 70 -14.56 -9.19 -6.57
CA TRP A 70 -13.18 -9.68 -6.68
C TRP A 70 -12.15 -8.59 -6.43
N HIS A 71 -12.34 -7.39 -7.01
CA HIS A 71 -11.45 -6.26 -6.75
C HIS A 71 -11.45 -5.85 -5.28
N ARG A 72 -12.62 -5.86 -4.63
CA ARG A 72 -12.71 -5.55 -3.19
C ARG A 72 -12.00 -6.61 -2.34
N LEU A 73 -12.26 -7.89 -2.59
CA LEU A 73 -11.60 -8.98 -1.87
C LEU A 73 -10.08 -8.96 -2.07
N GLY A 74 -9.63 -8.63 -3.28
CA GLY A 74 -8.21 -8.41 -3.57
C GLY A 74 -7.65 -7.32 -2.67
N LYS A 75 -8.23 -6.12 -2.68
CA LYS A 75 -7.76 -4.98 -1.87
C LYS A 75 -7.70 -5.32 -0.38
N GLU A 76 -8.70 -6.01 0.14
CA GLU A 76 -8.72 -6.48 1.54
C GLU A 76 -7.54 -7.42 1.84
N ARG A 77 -7.24 -8.38 0.96
CA ARG A 77 -6.08 -9.28 1.10
C ARG A 77 -4.75 -8.52 1.00
N PHE A 78 -4.64 -7.57 0.08
CA PHE A 78 -3.41 -6.79 -0.06
C PHE A 78 -3.17 -5.87 1.14
N ALA A 79 -4.23 -5.33 1.74
CA ALA A 79 -4.13 -4.61 3.00
C ALA A 79 -3.62 -5.51 4.15
N ASP A 80 -4.03 -6.79 4.19
CA ASP A 80 -3.49 -7.78 5.12
C ASP A 80 -1.98 -8.00 4.90
N ASP A 81 -1.55 -8.19 3.66
CA ASP A 81 -0.14 -8.41 3.31
C ASP A 81 0.75 -7.22 3.71
N ILE A 82 0.29 -6.00 3.45
CA ILE A 82 1.00 -4.78 3.87
C ILE A 82 1.06 -4.71 5.40
N ALA A 83 -0.04 -5.00 6.10
CA ALA A 83 -0.08 -4.95 7.55
C ALA A 83 0.86 -5.97 8.19
N GLU A 84 0.89 -7.21 7.68
CA GLU A 84 1.81 -8.25 8.13
C GLU A 84 3.27 -7.86 7.86
N ARG A 85 3.55 -7.29 6.67
CA ARG A 85 4.89 -6.82 6.34
C ARG A 85 5.36 -5.72 7.28
N LEU A 86 4.50 -4.73 7.55
CA LEU A 86 4.80 -3.66 8.49
C LEU A 86 5.01 -4.17 9.91
N TYR A 87 4.24 -5.17 10.35
CA TYR A 87 4.45 -5.79 11.65
C TYR A 87 5.82 -6.45 11.74
N LYS A 88 6.21 -7.28 10.75
CA LYS A 88 7.53 -7.92 10.74
C LYS A 88 8.67 -6.90 10.78
N LEU A 89 8.56 -5.81 10.02
CA LEU A 89 9.53 -4.71 10.02
C LEU A 89 9.58 -4.00 11.38
N ALA A 90 8.43 -3.65 11.94
CA ALA A 90 8.33 -2.98 13.24
C ALA A 90 8.91 -3.82 14.37
N HIS A 91 8.58 -5.12 14.37
CA HIS A 91 9.00 -6.10 15.39
C HIS A 91 10.50 -6.35 15.39
N ARG A 92 11.15 -6.31 14.22
CA ARG A 92 12.61 -6.38 14.09
C ARG A 92 13.32 -5.07 14.45
N GLY A 93 12.57 -3.99 14.65
CA GLY A 93 13.14 -2.66 14.89
C GLY A 93 13.65 -1.96 13.63
N ASP A 94 13.15 -2.33 12.45
CA ASP A 94 13.60 -1.74 11.17
C ASP A 94 13.21 -0.25 11.02
N PHE A 95 12.24 0.20 11.81
CA PHE A 95 11.83 1.61 11.90
C PHE A 95 11.23 1.96 13.26
N ASP A 96 11.34 3.24 13.63
CA ASP A 96 10.73 3.83 14.84
C ASP A 96 9.51 4.70 14.54
N GLU A 97 9.46 5.30 13.35
CA GLU A 97 8.39 6.19 12.91
C GLU A 97 7.99 5.84 11.48
N VAL A 98 6.68 5.80 11.21
CA VAL A 98 6.14 5.56 9.87
C VAL A 98 4.99 6.50 9.51
N VAL A 99 4.93 6.92 8.25
CA VAL A 99 3.81 7.67 7.66
C VAL A 99 3.11 6.76 6.65
N LEU A 100 1.78 6.67 6.74
CA LEU A 100 0.96 5.89 5.82
C LEU A 100 0.24 6.82 4.84
N ILE A 101 0.34 6.53 3.55
CA ILE A 101 -0.26 7.32 2.48
C ILE A 101 -1.04 6.36 1.59
N ALA A 102 -2.37 6.47 1.61
CA ALA A 102 -3.22 5.62 0.78
C ALA A 102 -4.61 6.25 0.60
N PRO A 103 -5.43 5.77 -0.36
CA PRO A 103 -6.85 6.12 -0.44
C PRO A 103 -7.58 5.89 0.89
N PRO A 104 -8.64 6.66 1.22
CA PRO A 104 -9.39 6.52 2.47
C PRO A 104 -9.86 5.09 2.76
N GLN A 105 -10.28 4.37 1.72
CA GLN A 105 -10.73 2.98 1.83
C GLN A 105 -9.58 2.07 2.28
N VAL A 106 -8.44 2.12 1.59
CA VAL A 106 -7.26 1.30 1.89
C VAL A 106 -6.70 1.62 3.27
N LEU A 107 -6.65 2.90 3.67
CA LEU A 107 -6.30 3.28 5.05
C LEU A 107 -7.27 2.68 6.08
N GLY A 108 -8.57 2.63 5.74
CA GLY A 108 -9.60 2.03 6.57
C GLY A 108 -9.41 0.53 6.75
N GLU A 109 -9.08 -0.18 5.68
CA GLU A 109 -8.78 -1.61 5.68
C GLU A 109 -7.49 -1.89 6.46
N MET A 110 -6.40 -1.19 6.15
CA MET A 110 -5.13 -1.30 6.87
C MET A 110 -5.29 -1.07 8.37
N ARG A 111 -6.04 -0.03 8.80
CA ARG A 111 -6.27 0.25 10.23
C ARG A 111 -6.89 -0.91 11.00
N GLN A 112 -7.72 -1.73 10.36
CA GLN A 112 -8.34 -2.89 11.00
C GLN A 112 -7.36 -4.06 11.18
N LYS A 113 -6.28 -4.07 10.40
CA LYS A 113 -5.36 -5.20 10.27
C LYS A 113 -3.98 -4.93 10.86
N LEU A 114 -3.61 -3.65 11.00
CA LEU A 114 -2.34 -3.23 11.58
C LEU A 114 -2.22 -3.71 13.04
N HIS A 115 -1.11 -4.38 13.34
CA HIS A 115 -0.76 -4.76 14.69
C HIS A 115 -0.54 -3.52 15.57
N LYS A 116 -0.86 -3.61 16.87
CA LYS A 116 -0.74 -2.50 17.83
C LYS A 116 0.64 -1.83 17.82
N GLU A 117 1.69 -2.64 17.70
CA GLU A 117 3.08 -2.17 17.63
C GLU A 117 3.34 -1.26 16.42
N VAL A 118 2.72 -1.55 15.27
CA VAL A 118 2.82 -0.65 14.10
C VAL A 118 2.02 0.61 14.36
N CYS A 119 0.80 0.50 14.89
CA CYS A 119 -0.06 1.64 15.19
C CYS A 119 0.62 2.66 16.13
N GLU A 120 1.39 2.20 17.12
CA GLU A 120 2.16 3.07 18.03
C GLU A 120 3.29 3.85 17.32
N LYS A 121 3.82 3.30 16.22
CA LYS A 121 4.87 3.92 15.39
C LYS A 121 4.31 4.83 14.28
N VAL A 122 3.01 4.77 13.97
CA VAL A 122 2.38 5.62 12.94
C VAL A 122 2.31 7.07 13.41
N LYS A 123 3.01 7.97 12.70
CA LYS A 123 2.99 9.42 12.99
C LYS A 123 1.91 10.19 12.26
N ALA A 124 1.56 9.74 11.06
CA ALA A 124 0.54 10.37 10.25
C ALA A 124 -0.09 9.38 9.27
N GLN A 125 -1.35 9.65 8.93
CA GLN A 125 -2.07 9.00 7.85
C GLN A 125 -2.51 10.09 6.87
N ILE A 126 -2.18 9.94 5.59
CA ILE A 126 -2.50 10.91 4.55
C ILE A 126 -3.46 10.24 3.55
N PRO A 127 -4.72 10.70 3.45
CA PRO A 127 -5.70 10.13 2.54
C PRO A 127 -5.46 10.62 1.09
N LYS A 128 -4.39 10.13 0.45
CA LYS A 128 -3.99 10.46 -0.93
C LYS A 128 -3.50 9.21 -1.65
N THR A 129 -3.70 9.17 -2.97
CA THR A 129 -3.15 8.13 -3.85
C THR A 129 -1.88 8.66 -4.52
N LEU A 130 -0.71 8.19 -4.08
CA LEU A 130 0.57 8.65 -4.64
C LEU A 130 1.39 7.54 -5.33
N THR A 131 0.86 6.33 -5.46
CA THR A 131 1.52 5.18 -6.12
C THR A 131 1.87 5.45 -7.59
N ASN A 132 1.12 6.34 -8.26
CA ASN A 132 1.35 6.76 -9.65
C ASN A 132 2.33 7.95 -9.79
N HIS A 133 2.94 8.40 -8.69
CA HIS A 133 3.88 9.52 -8.70
C HIS A 133 5.32 9.00 -8.61
N THR A 134 6.24 9.74 -9.20
CA THR A 134 7.67 9.52 -8.97
C THR A 134 8.04 9.82 -7.52
N ILE A 135 9.13 9.22 -7.04
CA ILE A 135 9.64 9.47 -5.68
C ILE A 135 9.86 10.97 -5.44
N PHE A 136 10.42 11.67 -6.42
CA PHE A 136 10.65 13.11 -6.35
C PHE A 136 9.34 13.92 -6.18
N GLU A 137 8.27 13.53 -6.88
CA GLU A 137 6.97 14.16 -6.71
C GLU A 137 6.37 13.87 -5.32
N ILE A 138 6.52 12.64 -4.82
CA ILE A 138 6.10 12.25 -3.47
C ILE A 138 6.81 13.10 -2.42
N GLU A 139 8.13 13.26 -2.51
CA GLU A 139 8.91 14.12 -1.62
C GLU A 139 8.39 15.55 -1.62
N LYS A 140 8.24 16.13 -2.81
CA LYS A 140 7.75 17.51 -2.98
C LYS A 140 6.36 17.70 -2.38
N LEU A 141 5.46 16.74 -2.60
CA LEU A 141 4.10 16.78 -2.05
C LEU A 141 4.08 16.68 -0.53
N LEU A 142 5.00 15.91 0.06
CA LEU A 142 5.12 15.74 1.51
C LEU A 142 5.78 16.94 2.19
N GLN A 143 6.72 17.61 1.52
CA GLN A 143 7.31 18.86 2.02
C GLN A 143 6.35 20.05 1.93
N ALA A 144 5.45 20.06 0.96
CA ALA A 144 4.50 21.15 0.74
C ALA A 144 3.19 21.04 1.57
N ALA A 145 2.89 19.86 2.10
CA ALA A 145 1.75 19.63 2.98
C ALA A 145 1.93 20.33 4.34
#